data_AF-A0A176RXZ9-F1
#
_entry.id   AF-A0A176RXZ9-F1
#
_cell.length_a   1.000
_cell.length_b   1.000
_cell.length_c   1.000
_cell.angle_alpha   90.00
_cell.angle_beta   90.00
_cell.angle_gamma   90.00
#
_symmetry.space_group_name_H-M   'P 1'
#
loop_
_entity.id
_entity.type
_entity.pdbx_description
1 polymer ?
#
loop_
_entity_poly.entity_id
_entity_poly.type
_entity_poly.pdbx_seq_one_letter_code
_entity_poly.pdbx_strand_id
1 'polypeptide(L)'
;RFGGAVIASNQPGKVTVGNGELYIIDGTYKAYGQDLKIDRGRVIFTGGPIENPGLSIPAYRHIKRPGSSRNKFKPNVVAEGDVIAGVRIEGTAQSPQLTLYSEPPFDESNILSYIVLGKPIAEATEQGEGDALAKAAASLSLKGGDHFARKIGQKVGLDDVGISTENGLDEAALMMGKALSPG
;
A
#
# COMPACT_ATOMS: atom_id res chain seq x y z
N ARG A 1 16.28 3.05 7.72
CA ARG A 1 17.39 4.03 7.66
C ARG A 1 16.95 5.25 6.86
N PHE A 2 17.19 6.45 7.39
CA PHE A 2 16.90 7.71 6.69
C PHE A 2 18.18 8.50 6.42
N GLY A 3 18.12 9.39 5.43
CA GLY A 3 19.13 10.42 5.17
C GLY A 3 18.45 11.73 4.78
N GLY A 4 19.23 12.76 4.47
CA GLY A 4 18.73 14.09 4.14
C GLY A 4 18.63 15.01 5.36
N ALA A 5 17.98 16.16 5.17
CA ALA A 5 17.86 17.20 6.19
C ALA A 5 16.60 18.04 5.97
N VAL A 6 16.01 18.49 7.08
CA VAL A 6 14.86 19.40 7.09
C VAL A 6 15.14 20.51 8.10
N ILE A 7 14.93 21.74 7.68
CA ILE A 7 14.96 22.93 8.54
C ILE A 7 13.53 23.21 8.96
N ALA A 8 13.25 23.09 10.26
CA ALA A 8 11.97 23.46 10.85
C ALA A 8 12.03 24.88 11.41
N SER A 9 11.00 25.68 11.13
CA SER A 9 10.81 27.01 11.71
C SER A 9 9.54 27.02 12.54
N ASN A 10 9.69 27.27 13.84
CA ASN A 10 8.60 27.36 14.79
C ASN A 10 8.50 28.79 15.33
N GLN A 11 7.31 29.38 15.29
CA GLN A 11 7.00 30.70 15.86
C GLN A 11 5.77 30.57 16.74
N PRO A 12 5.74 31.18 17.95
CA PRO A 12 4.58 31.13 18.83
C PRO A 12 3.29 31.57 18.11
N GLY A 13 2.23 30.76 18.22
CA GLY A 13 0.94 31.03 17.59
C GLY A 13 0.86 30.80 16.07
N LYS A 14 1.92 30.27 15.43
CA LYS A 14 1.91 29.89 14.01
C LYS A 14 2.15 28.41 13.82
N VAL A 15 1.69 27.90 12.68
CA VAL A 15 1.98 26.53 12.24
C VAL A 15 3.50 26.39 12.01
N THR A 16 4.07 25.29 12.50
CA THR A 16 5.48 24.97 12.24
C THR A 16 5.66 24.61 10.77
N VAL A 17 6.61 25.27 10.10
CA VAL A 17 6.89 25.04 8.69
C VAL A 17 8.23 24.34 8.49
N GLY A 18 8.34 23.54 7.44
CA GLY A 18 9.55 22.78 7.12
C GLY A 18 10.06 23.06 5.71
N ASN A 19 11.37 23.14 5.54
CA ASN A 19 12.03 23.18 4.22
C ASN A 19 13.14 22.13 4.15
N GLY A 20 13.19 21.37 3.07
CA GLY A 20 14.22 20.35 2.85
C GLY A 20 13.64 19.01 2.38
N GLU A 21 14.42 17.96 2.51
CA GLU A 21 14.05 16.64 2.01
C GLU A 21 14.67 15.52 2.87
N LEU A 22 13.86 14.51 3.16
CA LEU A 22 14.29 13.26 3.78
C LEU A 22 14.22 12.12 2.77
N TYR A 23 15.24 11.26 2.80
CA TYR A 23 15.35 10.06 1.99
C TYR A 23 15.16 8.82 2.85
N ILE A 24 14.28 7.93 2.44
CA ILE A 24 14.13 6.58 3.02
C ILE A 24 15.09 5.67 2.28
N ILE A 25 16.25 5.41 2.88
CA ILE A 25 17.31 4.64 2.24
C ILE A 25 17.01 3.14 2.31
N ASP A 26 16.41 2.71 3.42
CA ASP A 26 15.97 1.34 3.62
C ASP A 26 14.81 1.34 4.61
N GLY A 27 13.73 0.64 4.29
CA GLY A 27 12.52 0.65 5.09
C GLY A 27 11.49 -0.35 4.60
N THR A 28 10.51 -0.62 5.44
CA THR A 28 9.42 -1.54 5.16
C THR A 28 8.10 -0.82 5.37
N TYR A 29 7.24 -0.87 4.37
CA TYR A 29 5.85 -0.45 4.45
C TYR A 29 4.97 -1.69 4.67
N LYS A 30 4.25 -1.72 5.79
CA LYS A 30 3.34 -2.83 6.11
C LYS A 30 1.95 -2.49 5.59
N ALA A 31 1.49 -3.25 4.60
CA ALA A 31 0.14 -3.10 4.05
C ALA A 31 -0.41 -4.44 3.58
N TYR A 32 -1.73 -4.62 3.69
CA TYR A 32 -2.43 -5.83 3.22
C TYR A 32 -1.88 -7.13 3.84
N GLY A 33 -1.38 -7.07 5.07
CA GLY A 33 -0.74 -8.19 5.75
C GLY A 33 0.65 -8.55 5.22
N GLN A 34 1.25 -7.70 4.39
CA GLN A 34 2.53 -7.95 3.72
C GLN A 34 3.54 -6.84 3.98
N ASP A 35 4.81 -7.24 3.95
CA ASP A 35 5.96 -6.35 4.10
C ASP A 35 6.46 -5.93 2.73
N LEU A 36 6.23 -4.67 2.37
CA LEU A 36 6.69 -4.07 1.13
C LEU A 36 7.99 -3.32 1.39
N LYS A 37 9.06 -3.68 0.68
CA LYS A 37 10.34 -2.99 0.77
C LYS A 37 10.24 -1.63 0.10
N ILE A 38 10.68 -0.59 0.80
CA ILE A 38 10.83 0.75 0.24
C ILE A 38 12.21 0.82 -0.43
N ASP A 39 12.26 1.22 -1.70
CA ASP A 39 13.52 1.58 -2.38
C ASP A 39 13.50 3.08 -2.68
N ARG A 40 14.42 3.82 -2.07
CA ARG A 40 14.62 5.26 -2.34
C ARG A 40 13.32 6.08 -2.21
N GLY A 41 12.65 5.98 -1.06
CA GLY A 41 11.51 6.84 -0.74
C GLY A 41 11.95 8.28 -0.46
N ARG A 42 11.07 9.25 -0.70
CA ARG A 42 11.31 10.68 -0.50
C ARG A 42 10.16 11.32 0.28
N VAL A 43 10.51 12.19 1.22
CA VAL A 43 9.58 13.06 1.95
C VAL A 43 10.07 14.50 1.79
N ILE A 44 9.25 15.32 1.15
CA ILE A 44 9.66 16.60 0.57
C ILE A 44 8.94 17.73 1.32
N PHE A 45 9.69 18.70 1.83
CA PHE A 45 9.18 19.84 2.58
C PHE A 45 9.45 21.12 1.80
N THR A 46 8.39 21.79 1.36
CA THR A 46 8.45 22.94 0.43
C THR A 46 8.13 24.28 1.11
N GLY A 47 8.33 24.38 2.42
CA GLY A 47 8.05 25.60 3.21
C GLY A 47 6.64 25.68 3.79
N GLY A 48 5.83 24.65 3.58
CA GLY A 48 4.50 24.50 4.18
C GLY A 48 4.53 23.85 5.57
N PRO A 49 3.35 23.50 6.13
CA PRO A 49 3.22 22.81 7.40
C PRO A 49 4.09 21.55 7.47
N ILE A 50 4.89 21.41 8.52
CA ILE A 50 5.82 20.28 8.68
C ILE A 50 5.08 18.94 8.85
N GLU A 51 3.81 18.98 9.23
CA GLU A 51 2.93 17.81 9.37
C GLU A 51 2.33 17.32 8.04
N ASN A 52 2.44 18.09 6.96
CA ASN A 52 1.87 17.76 5.66
C ASN A 52 2.90 17.84 4.50
N PRO A 53 4.04 17.12 4.58
CA PRO A 53 5.01 17.09 3.51
C PRO A 53 4.48 16.40 2.26
N GLY A 54 5.13 16.66 1.12
CA GLY A 54 4.98 15.85 -0.08
C GLY A 54 5.61 14.47 0.09
N LEU A 55 4.98 13.45 -0.46
CA LEU A 55 5.43 12.06 -0.42
C LEU A 55 5.75 11.59 -1.84
N SER A 56 6.81 10.80 -1.98
CA SER A 56 7.09 9.99 -3.16
C SER A 56 7.81 8.74 -2.69
N ILE A 57 7.04 7.72 -2.32
CA ILE A 57 7.54 6.52 -1.64
C ILE A 57 7.09 5.30 -2.44
N PRO A 58 7.95 4.74 -3.30
CA PRO A 58 7.69 3.44 -3.92
C PRO A 58 8.01 2.33 -2.91
N ALA A 59 7.08 1.40 -2.75
CA ALA A 59 7.26 0.19 -1.98
C ALA A 59 6.87 -1.03 -2.82
N TYR A 60 7.61 -2.13 -2.71
CA TYR A 60 7.39 -3.32 -3.51
C TYR A 60 7.63 -4.63 -2.77
N ARG A 61 7.02 -5.67 -3.28
CA ARG A 61 7.34 -7.06 -3.00
C ARG A 61 8.06 -7.63 -4.21
N HIS A 62 9.13 -8.37 -3.97
CA HIS A 62 9.82 -9.17 -5.00
C HIS A 62 9.35 -10.61 -4.87
N ILE A 63 8.69 -11.12 -5.92
CA ILE A 63 8.15 -12.47 -6.01
C ILE A 63 9.05 -13.26 -6.97
N LYS A 64 9.62 -14.35 -6.47
CA LYS A 64 10.37 -15.29 -7.30
C LYS A 64 9.43 -16.29 -7.93
N ARG A 65 9.48 -16.46 -9.25
CA ARG A 65 8.66 -17.46 -9.93
C ARG A 65 9.44 -18.76 -10.17
N PRO A 66 8.76 -19.93 -10.14
CA PRO A 66 9.38 -21.18 -10.56
C PRO A 66 9.95 -21.04 -11.98
N GLY A 67 11.20 -21.47 -12.16
CA GLY A 67 11.90 -21.35 -13.45
C GLY A 67 12.66 -20.03 -13.65
N SER A 68 12.61 -19.07 -12.72
CA SER A 68 13.47 -17.89 -12.81
C SER A 68 14.94 -18.27 -12.58
N SER A 69 15.79 -17.90 -13.54
CA SER A 69 17.22 -18.22 -13.51
C SER A 69 18.01 -17.02 -13.01
N ARG A 70 18.57 -17.13 -11.79
CA ARG A 70 19.47 -16.10 -11.26
C ARG A 70 20.76 -16.08 -12.06
N ASN A 71 21.08 -14.93 -12.65
CA ASN A 71 22.39 -14.71 -13.22
C ASN A 71 23.45 -14.70 -12.10
N LYS A 72 24.32 -15.72 -12.06
CA LYS A 72 25.41 -15.84 -11.08
C LYS A 72 26.39 -14.64 -11.10
N PHE A 73 26.50 -13.95 -12.24
CA PHE A 73 27.37 -12.79 -12.41
C PHE A 73 26.68 -11.46 -12.05
N LYS A 74 25.35 -11.45 -11.84
CA LYS A 74 24.58 -10.29 -11.38
C LYS A 74 23.58 -10.68 -10.29
N PRO A 75 24.05 -11.06 -9.08
CA PRO A 75 23.19 -11.56 -8.00
C PRO A 75 22.20 -10.52 -7.45
N ASN A 76 22.44 -9.23 -7.71
CA ASN A 76 21.62 -8.11 -7.25
C ASN A 76 20.61 -7.61 -8.30
N VAL A 77 20.49 -8.29 -9.44
CA VAL A 77 19.50 -7.97 -10.47
C VAL A 77 18.33 -8.95 -10.32
N VAL A 78 17.11 -8.41 -10.42
CA VAL A 78 15.87 -9.20 -10.45
C VAL A 78 16.00 -10.26 -11.54
N ALA A 79 15.82 -11.54 -11.20
CA ALA A 79 16.07 -12.61 -12.15
C ALA A 79 15.03 -12.56 -13.28
N GLU A 80 15.42 -12.97 -14.48
CA GLU A 80 14.50 -13.05 -15.60
C GLU A 80 13.35 -14.01 -15.24
N GLY A 81 12.13 -13.51 -15.30
CA GLY A 81 10.93 -14.23 -14.87
C GLY A 81 10.44 -13.91 -13.46
N ASP A 82 11.20 -13.20 -12.61
CA ASP A 82 10.66 -12.70 -11.33
C ASP A 82 9.64 -11.58 -11.56
N VAL A 83 8.80 -11.33 -10.55
CA VAL A 83 7.80 -10.26 -10.56
C VAL A 83 8.09 -9.28 -9.44
N ILE A 84 8.14 -7.99 -9.78
CA ILE A 84 8.04 -6.90 -8.81
C ILE A 84 6.60 -6.44 -8.83
N ALA A 85 5.95 -6.40 -7.67
CA ALA A 85 4.61 -5.84 -7.53
C ALA A 85 4.61 -4.88 -6.34
N GLY A 86 4.08 -3.67 -6.52
CA GLY A 86 4.23 -2.62 -5.54
C GLY A 86 3.18 -1.52 -5.60
N VAL A 87 3.32 -0.60 -4.64
CA VAL A 87 2.53 0.61 -4.47
C VAL A 87 3.45 1.83 -4.58
N ARG A 88 3.01 2.89 -5.26
CA ARG A 88 3.60 4.23 -5.14
C ARG A 88 2.68 5.06 -4.26
N ILE A 89 3.26 5.65 -3.23
CA ILE A 89 2.58 6.59 -2.33
C ILE A 89 3.07 7.98 -2.70
N GLU A 90 2.16 8.79 -3.23
CA GLU A 90 2.44 10.14 -3.72
C GLU A 90 1.45 11.15 -3.12
N GLY A 91 1.57 12.43 -3.46
CA GLY A 91 0.70 13.49 -2.90
C GLY A 91 1.23 14.03 -1.57
N THR A 92 0.36 14.48 -0.67
CA THR A 92 0.77 15.01 0.63
C THR A 92 0.47 14.04 1.76
N ALA A 93 1.10 14.18 2.92
CA ALA A 93 0.86 13.27 4.05
C ALA A 93 -0.59 13.25 4.53
N GLN A 94 -1.34 14.35 4.37
CA GLN A 94 -2.76 14.44 4.67
C GLN A 94 -3.68 13.95 3.54
N SER A 95 -3.20 13.91 2.29
CA SER A 95 -3.95 13.41 1.14
C SER A 95 -3.05 12.54 0.25
N PRO A 96 -2.61 11.37 0.77
CA PRO A 96 -1.75 10.48 0.01
C PRO A 96 -2.55 9.79 -1.09
N GLN A 97 -1.94 9.67 -2.27
CA GLN A 97 -2.46 8.94 -3.42
C GLN A 97 -1.67 7.64 -3.58
N LEU A 98 -2.39 6.53 -3.70
CA LEU A 98 -1.82 5.19 -3.84
C LEU A 98 -2.04 4.69 -5.27
N THR A 99 -0.97 4.36 -5.98
CA THR A 99 -1.05 3.74 -7.31
C THR A 99 -0.32 2.41 -7.33
N LEU A 100 -0.91 1.41 -7.99
CA LEU A 100 -0.30 0.09 -8.14
C LEU A 100 0.64 0.05 -9.35
N TYR A 101 1.74 -0.68 -9.22
CA TYR A 101 2.68 -0.91 -10.32
C TYR A 101 3.30 -2.30 -10.26
N SER A 102 3.79 -2.76 -11.40
CA SER A 102 4.51 -4.02 -11.49
C SER A 102 5.53 -4.01 -12.62
N GLU A 103 6.53 -4.88 -12.48
CA GLU A 103 7.48 -5.24 -13.52
C GLU A 103 7.57 -6.77 -13.59
N PRO A 104 7.20 -7.40 -14.72
CA PRO A 104 6.59 -6.79 -15.92
C PRO A 104 5.21 -6.17 -15.62
N PRO A 105 4.68 -5.30 -16.51
CA PRO A 105 3.41 -4.62 -16.27
C PRO A 105 2.23 -5.59 -16.35
N PHE A 106 1.43 -5.62 -15.28
CA PHE A 106 0.16 -6.35 -15.17
C PHE A 106 -1.02 -5.39 -15.00
N ASP A 107 -2.23 -5.91 -15.14
CA ASP A 107 -3.42 -5.19 -14.67
C ASP A 107 -3.45 -5.13 -13.15
N GLU A 108 -4.05 -4.07 -12.63
CA GLU A 108 -4.14 -3.78 -11.19
C GLU A 108 -4.61 -4.95 -10.31
N SER A 109 -5.53 -5.79 -10.81
CA SER A 109 -6.04 -6.93 -10.06
C SER A 109 -4.98 -8.00 -9.88
N ASN A 110 -4.22 -8.27 -10.93
CA ASN A 110 -3.05 -9.13 -10.84
C ASN A 110 -1.95 -8.51 -9.97
N ILE A 111 -1.69 -7.20 -10.07
CA ILE A 111 -0.71 -6.52 -9.22
C ILE A 111 -1.06 -6.70 -7.75
N LEU A 112 -2.32 -6.43 -7.38
CA LEU A 112 -2.80 -6.61 -6.02
C LEU A 112 -2.66 -8.08 -5.59
N SER A 113 -2.99 -9.03 -6.45
CA SER A 113 -2.84 -10.45 -6.15
C SER A 113 -1.40 -10.85 -5.86
N TYR A 114 -0.44 -10.35 -6.66
CA TYR A 114 0.97 -10.55 -6.37
C TYR A 114 1.43 -9.87 -5.08
N ILE A 115 0.91 -8.68 -4.77
CA ILE A 115 1.22 -7.99 -3.51
C ILE A 115 0.74 -8.83 -2.33
N VAL A 116 -0.53 -9.23 -2.32
CA VAL A 116 -1.21 -9.89 -1.19
C VAL A 116 -0.80 -11.36 -1.08
N LEU A 117 -0.94 -12.11 -2.16
CA LEU A 117 -0.81 -13.58 -2.20
C LEU A 117 0.51 -14.06 -2.81
N GLY A 118 1.23 -13.20 -3.53
CA GLY A 118 2.48 -13.59 -4.17
C GLY A 118 2.30 -14.39 -5.46
N LYS A 119 1.08 -14.47 -6.00
CA LYS A 119 0.74 -15.25 -7.19
C LYS A 119 -0.26 -14.50 -8.08
N PRO A 120 -0.49 -14.92 -9.34
CA PRO A 120 -1.48 -14.31 -10.21
C PRO A 120 -2.92 -14.51 -9.70
N ILE A 121 -3.83 -13.62 -10.09
CA ILE A 121 -5.23 -13.67 -9.64
C ILE A 121 -5.95 -14.95 -10.09
N ALA A 122 -5.65 -15.46 -11.29
CA ALA A 122 -6.26 -16.68 -11.82
C ALA A 122 -5.95 -17.89 -10.92
N GLU A 123 -4.68 -18.04 -10.51
CA GLU A 123 -4.27 -19.11 -9.60
C GLU A 123 -4.91 -18.93 -8.20
N ALA A 124 -4.97 -17.70 -7.71
CA ALA A 124 -5.63 -17.39 -6.44
C ALA A 124 -7.12 -17.73 -6.44
N THR A 125 -7.83 -17.46 -7.55
CA THR A 125 -9.25 -17.81 -7.67
C THR A 125 -9.47 -19.32 -7.76
N GLU A 126 -8.59 -20.05 -8.46
CA GLU A 126 -8.64 -21.52 -8.52
C GLU A 126 -8.38 -22.17 -7.16
N GLN A 127 -7.53 -21.53 -6.33
CA GLN A 127 -7.18 -22.00 -4.98
C GLN A 127 -8.12 -21.50 -3.88
N GLY A 128 -9.18 -20.75 -4.22
CA GLY A 128 -10.18 -20.25 -3.26
C GLY A 128 -9.71 -19.08 -2.39
N GLU A 129 -8.67 -18.35 -2.79
CA GLU A 129 -8.09 -17.22 -2.04
C GLU A 129 -8.74 -15.86 -2.38
N GLY A 130 -9.92 -15.87 -3.00
CA GLY A 130 -10.63 -14.67 -3.45
C GLY A 130 -11.01 -13.69 -2.33
N ASP A 131 -11.33 -14.20 -1.13
CA ASP A 131 -11.72 -13.37 0.03
C ASP A 131 -10.57 -12.44 0.50
N ALA A 132 -9.34 -12.96 0.54
CA ALA A 132 -8.16 -12.17 0.91
C ALA A 132 -7.92 -11.01 -0.09
N LEU A 133 -8.15 -11.27 -1.38
CA LEU A 133 -8.05 -10.25 -2.43
C LEU A 133 -9.14 -9.19 -2.32
N ALA A 134 -10.37 -9.61 -2.05
CA ALA A 134 -11.50 -8.70 -1.87
C ALA A 134 -11.29 -7.76 -0.69
N LYS A 135 -10.83 -8.29 0.45
CA LYS A 135 -10.46 -7.50 1.64
C LYS A 135 -9.36 -6.48 1.33
N ALA A 136 -8.32 -6.91 0.61
CA ALA A 136 -7.25 -6.01 0.19
C ALA A 136 -7.76 -4.90 -0.74
N ALA A 137 -8.61 -5.24 -1.71
CA ALA A 137 -9.20 -4.29 -2.65
C ALA A 137 -10.10 -3.25 -1.97
N ALA A 138 -10.94 -3.68 -1.01
CA ALA A 138 -11.76 -2.79 -0.21
C ALA A 138 -10.89 -1.79 0.58
N SER A 139 -9.80 -2.26 1.20
CA SER A 139 -8.90 -1.39 1.95
C SER A 139 -8.16 -0.36 1.07
N LEU A 140 -7.92 -0.67 -0.21
CA LEU A 140 -7.37 0.31 -1.17
C LEU A 140 -8.44 1.32 -1.60
N SER A 141 -9.68 0.87 -1.82
CA SER A 141 -10.82 1.71 -2.19
C SER A 141 -11.17 2.76 -1.13
N LEU A 142 -11.09 2.38 0.16
CA LEU A 142 -11.29 3.30 1.29
C LEU A 142 -10.21 4.39 1.40
N LYS A 143 -9.04 4.17 0.79
CA LYS A 143 -7.89 5.11 0.83
C LYS A 143 -7.68 5.87 -0.49
N GLY A 144 -8.24 5.41 -1.61
CA GLY A 144 -7.95 5.90 -2.96
C GLY A 144 -9.16 6.10 -3.88
N GLY A 145 -10.39 5.99 -3.38
CA GLY A 145 -11.62 6.22 -4.15
C GLY A 145 -12.30 4.93 -4.65
N ASP A 146 -13.61 5.04 -4.81
CA ASP A 146 -14.61 3.95 -4.88
C ASP A 146 -14.52 2.99 -6.10
N HIS A 147 -13.60 3.26 -7.04
CA HIS A 147 -13.54 2.56 -8.33
C HIS A 147 -12.81 1.21 -8.28
N PHE A 148 -11.88 1.04 -7.34
CA PHE A 148 -10.97 -0.10 -7.33
C PHE A 148 -11.60 -1.39 -6.79
N ALA A 149 -12.39 -1.29 -5.71
CA ALA A 149 -13.02 -2.46 -5.10
C ALA A 149 -13.99 -3.18 -6.06
N ARG A 150 -14.74 -2.42 -6.87
CA ARG A 150 -15.75 -2.97 -7.81
C ARG A 150 -15.11 -3.87 -8.89
N LYS A 151 -13.97 -3.44 -9.45
CA LYS A 151 -13.23 -4.18 -10.48
C LYS A 151 -12.63 -5.49 -9.97
N ILE A 152 -12.26 -5.55 -8.69
CA ILE A 152 -11.80 -6.79 -8.05
C ILE A 152 -12.97 -7.71 -7.76
N GLY A 153 -14.07 -7.18 -7.18
CA GLY A 153 -15.28 -7.94 -6.87
C GLY A 153 -15.82 -8.74 -8.06
N GLN A 154 -15.87 -8.12 -9.25
CA GLN A 154 -16.29 -8.78 -10.49
C GLN A 154 -15.37 -9.94 -10.90
N LYS A 155 -14.04 -9.82 -10.70
CA LYS A 155 -13.08 -10.86 -11.10
C LYS A 155 -13.05 -12.06 -10.14
N VAL A 156 -13.35 -11.83 -8.86
CA VAL A 156 -13.37 -12.89 -7.85
C VAL A 156 -14.75 -13.54 -7.71
N GLY A 157 -15.74 -13.15 -8.52
CA GLY A 157 -17.09 -13.73 -8.52
C GLY A 157 -17.96 -13.30 -7.34
N LEU A 158 -17.70 -12.12 -6.77
CA LEU A 158 -18.49 -11.56 -5.66
C LEU A 158 -19.81 -10.91 -6.12
N ASP A 159 -20.16 -11.01 -7.40
CA ASP A 159 -21.37 -10.38 -7.98
C ASP A 159 -22.69 -10.92 -7.40
N ASP A 160 -22.69 -12.05 -6.68
CA ASP A 160 -23.85 -12.57 -5.93
C ASP A 160 -23.86 -12.21 -4.44
N VAL A 161 -22.78 -11.62 -3.93
CA VAL A 161 -22.77 -11.07 -2.57
C VAL A 161 -23.07 -9.60 -2.70
N GLY A 162 -24.37 -9.28 -2.69
CA GLY A 162 -24.83 -7.91 -2.51
C GLY A 162 -24.13 -7.30 -1.30
N ILE A 163 -23.10 -6.49 -1.56
CA ILE A 163 -22.57 -5.56 -0.57
C ILE A 163 -23.63 -4.47 -0.47
N SER A 164 -24.69 -4.78 0.28
CA SER A 164 -25.47 -3.76 0.96
C SER A 164 -24.52 -3.12 1.94
N THR A 165 -24.09 -1.89 1.66
CA THR A 165 -23.42 -1.00 2.62
C THR A 165 -24.39 -0.54 3.70
N GLU A 166 -24.98 -1.50 4.42
CA GLU A 166 -25.73 -1.30 5.65
C GLU A 166 -25.36 -2.50 6.54
N ASN A 167 -24.91 -2.23 7.77
CA ASN A 167 -24.53 -3.19 8.83
C ASN A 167 -23.04 -3.53 9.01
N GLY A 168 -22.13 -2.60 8.70
CA GLY A 168 -20.70 -2.73 9.03
C GLY A 168 -20.19 -1.91 10.22
N LEU A 169 -21.05 -1.17 10.93
CA LEU A 169 -20.61 -0.18 11.94
C LEU A 169 -21.10 -0.46 13.38
N ASP A 170 -22.00 -1.41 13.60
CA ASP A 170 -22.59 -1.61 14.94
C ASP A 170 -21.74 -2.51 15.86
N GLU A 171 -20.86 -3.36 15.32
CA GLU A 171 -20.08 -4.30 16.13
C GLU A 171 -18.81 -3.67 16.74
N ALA A 172 -18.31 -2.57 16.14
CA ALA A 172 -17.18 -1.80 16.69
C ALA A 172 -17.61 -0.86 17.83
N ALA A 173 -18.87 -0.42 17.86
CA ALA A 173 -19.41 0.41 18.94
C ALA A 173 -19.68 -0.41 20.22
N LEU A 174 -20.02 -1.70 20.09
CA LEU A 174 -20.38 -2.54 21.23
C LEU A 174 -19.17 -2.91 22.11
N MET A 175 -17.97 -2.99 21.55
CA MET A 175 -16.74 -3.27 22.32
C MET A 175 -16.19 -2.05 23.07
N MET A 176 -16.52 -0.82 22.67
CA MET A 176 -16.09 0.39 23.38
C MET A 176 -16.98 0.74 24.58
N GLY A 177 -18.25 0.32 24.60
CA GLY A 177 -19.15 0.56 25.73
C GLY A 177 -18.83 -0.26 26.99
N LYS A 178 -18.22 -1.44 26.85
CA LYS A 178 -17.97 -2.35 27.98
C LYS A 178 -16.71 -2.00 28.78
N ALA A 179 -15.84 -1.12 28.28
CA ALA A 179 -14.61 -0.70 28.95
C ALA A 179 -14.76 0.55 29.84
N LEU A 180 -15.95 1.15 29.90
CA LEU A 180 -16.22 2.38 30.67
C LEU A 180 -17.39 2.22 31.65
N SER A 181 -17.39 1.14 32.44
CA SER A 181 -18.16 1.09 33.69
C SER A 181 -17.20 0.85 34.84
N PRO A 182 -16.86 1.89 35.63
CA PRO A 182 -16.16 1.69 36.88
C PRO A 182 -17.14 1.03 37.87
N GLY A 183 -16.69 -0.05 38.51
CA GLY A 183 -17.25 -0.48 39.79
C GLY A 183 -16.69 0.35 40.93
#